data_AF-A0A542XRU2-F1
#
_entry.id   AF-A0A542XRU2-F1
#
_cell.length_a   1.000
_cell.length_b   1.000
_cell.length_c   1.000
_cell.angle_alpha   90.00
_cell.angle_beta   90.00
_cell.angle_gamma   90.00
#
_symmetry.space_group_name_H-M   'P 1'
#
loop_
_entity.id
_entity.type
_entity.pdbx_description
1 polymer ?
#
loop_
_entity_poly.entity_id
_entity_poly.type
_entity_poly.pdbx_seq_one_letter_code
_entity_poly.pdbx_strand_id
1 'polypeptide(L)'
;MGRVDTNTSVTVGTETTSPDVRDLLAHAEALIASHTGRGGICAGCLEWWARLAPVPCEQARWAQAVRGRFGATDATGLAAEGAE
;
A
#
# COMPACT_ATOMS: atom_id res chain seq x y z
N MET A 1 32.66 -13.58 36.30
CA MET A 1 31.34 -12.90 36.33
C MET A 1 31.47 -11.61 35.52
N GLY A 2 31.14 -11.63 34.23
CA GLY A 2 31.28 -10.48 33.34
C GLY A 2 30.04 -10.33 32.47
N ARG A 3 29.24 -9.31 32.77
CA ARG A 3 28.02 -8.94 32.04
C ARG A 3 28.42 -8.18 30.78
N VAL A 4 27.96 -8.62 29.62
CA VAL A 4 28.00 -7.83 28.38
C VAL A 4 26.57 -7.80 27.84
N ASP A 5 25.85 -6.73 28.17
CA ASP A 5 24.61 -6.37 27.50
C ASP A 5 25.00 -5.49 26.31
N THR A 6 25.12 -6.06 25.11
CA THR A 6 25.16 -5.28 23.88
C THR A 6 23.72 -4.96 23.49
N ASN A 7 23.20 -3.86 24.01
CA ASN A 7 21.98 -3.26 23.49
C ASN A 7 22.34 -2.44 22.25
N THR A 8 22.16 -3.02 21.07
CA THR A 8 22.31 -2.34 19.79
C THR A 8 21.14 -1.38 19.61
N SER A 9 21.40 -0.09 19.79
CA SER A 9 20.45 0.96 19.45
C SER A 9 20.40 1.12 17.93
N VAL A 10 19.25 0.79 17.33
CA VAL A 10 18.96 1.09 15.92
C VAL A 10 18.34 2.48 15.87
N THR A 11 19.04 3.43 15.25
CA THR A 11 18.46 4.73 14.91
C THR A 11 17.58 4.57 13.69
N VAL A 12 16.26 4.60 13.87
CA VAL A 12 15.31 4.71 12.75
C VAL A 12 15.25 6.19 12.36
N GLY A 13 15.78 6.53 11.19
CA GLY A 13 15.63 7.86 10.62
C GLY A 13 14.17 8.16 10.31
N THR A 14 13.73 9.40 10.55
CA THR A 14 12.36 9.86 10.21
C THR A 14 12.28 10.37 8.77
N GLU A 15 13.10 9.84 7.85
CA GLU A 15 12.97 10.15 6.43
C GLU A 15 11.65 9.57 5.94
N THR A 16 10.64 10.44 5.81
CA THR A 16 9.41 10.07 5.13
C THR A 16 9.69 10.21 3.64
N THR A 17 10.28 9.18 3.04
CA THR A 17 10.37 9.08 1.58
C THR A 17 8.94 9.12 1.05
N SER A 18 8.60 10.19 0.33
CA SER A 18 7.32 10.26 -0.37
C SER A 18 7.23 9.03 -1.26
N PRO A 19 6.16 8.22 -1.16
CA PRO A 19 6.04 7.02 -1.98
C PRO A 19 6.05 7.43 -3.45
N ASP A 20 6.78 6.68 -4.27
CA ASP A 20 6.69 6.81 -5.72
C ASP A 20 5.24 6.53 -6.15
N VAL A 21 4.75 7.29 -7.15
CA VAL A 21 3.36 7.18 -7.61
C VAL A 21 3.08 5.76 -8.12
N ARG A 22 4.09 5.10 -8.70
CA ARG A 22 4.00 3.71 -9.15
C ARG A 22 3.80 2.74 -8.00
N ASP A 23 4.54 2.91 -6.91
CA ASP A 23 4.41 2.08 -5.71
C ASP A 23 3.04 2.28 -5.03
N LEU A 24 2.57 3.54 -4.99
CA LEU A 24 1.24 3.87 -4.48
C LEU A 24 0.13 3.19 -5.29
N LEU A 25 0.24 3.22 -6.62
CA LEU A 25 -0.70 2.55 -7.54
C LEU A 25 -0.65 1.02 -7.40
N ALA A 26 0.56 0.43 -7.33
CA ALA A 26 0.73 -1.00 -7.14
C ALA A 26 0.08 -1.48 -5.83
N HIS A 27 0.22 -0.71 -4.75
CA HIS A 27 -0.42 -1.02 -3.48
C HIS A 27 -1.94 -0.96 -3.57
N ALA A 28 -2.49 0.07 -4.23
CA ALA A 28 -3.93 0.21 -4.44
C ALA A 28 -4.51 -0.97 -5.26
N GLU A 29 -3.85 -1.39 -6.33
CA GLU A 29 -4.30 -2.52 -7.15
C GLU A 29 -4.26 -3.85 -6.38
N ALA A 30 -3.21 -4.11 -5.60
CA ALA A 30 -3.14 -5.29 -4.75
C ALA A 30 -4.28 -5.33 -3.73
N LEU A 31 -4.65 -4.17 -3.19
CA LEU A 31 -5.76 -4.04 -2.24
C LEU A 31 -7.11 -4.34 -2.91
N ILE A 32 -7.35 -3.83 -4.12
CA ILE A 32 -8.57 -4.13 -4.88
C ILE A 32 -8.63 -5.61 -5.25
N ALA A 33 -7.52 -6.19 -5.71
CA ALA A 33 -7.43 -7.60 -6.06
C ALA A 33 -7.75 -8.52 -4.87
N SER A 34 -7.42 -8.12 -3.64
CA SER A 34 -7.78 -8.89 -2.44
C SER A 34 -9.30 -9.04 -2.23
N HIS A 35 -10.10 -8.10 -2.74
CA HIS A 35 -11.56 -8.15 -2.66
C HIS A 35 -12.20 -8.95 -3.80
N THR A 36 -11.53 -9.06 -4.96
CA THR A 36 -11.97 -9.94 -6.07
C THR A 36 -11.38 -11.36 -5.96
N GLY A 37 -10.41 -11.55 -5.06
CA GLY A 37 -9.68 -12.80 -4.82
C GLY A 37 -9.94 -13.43 -3.44
N ARG A 38 -8.92 -14.09 -2.89
CA ARG A 38 -9.01 -15.05 -1.77
C ARG A 38 -9.70 -14.45 -0.54
N GLY A 39 -10.99 -14.77 -0.37
CA GLY A 39 -11.78 -14.46 0.82
C GLY A 39 -12.61 -13.18 0.76
N GLY A 40 -12.49 -12.36 -0.30
CA GLY A 40 -13.29 -11.14 -0.48
C GLY A 40 -13.04 -10.04 0.57
N ILE A 41 -11.96 -10.14 1.34
CA ILE A 41 -11.65 -9.28 2.49
C ILE A 41 -10.15 -8.95 2.44
N CYS A 42 -9.78 -7.67 2.55
CA CYS A 42 -8.38 -7.26 2.62
C CYS A 42 -7.74 -7.54 4.00
N ALA A 43 -6.41 -7.58 4.05
CA ALA A 43 -5.64 -7.84 5.28
C ALA A 43 -5.99 -6.86 6.42
N GLY A 44 -6.20 -5.57 6.12
CA GLY A 44 -6.61 -4.59 7.13
C GLY A 44 -7.97 -4.92 7.76
N CYS A 45 -8.93 -5.40 6.97
CA CYS A 45 -10.23 -5.83 7.49
C CYS A 45 -10.13 -7.13 8.30
N LEU A 46 -9.21 -8.03 7.96
CA LEU A 46 -8.95 -9.25 8.72
C LEU A 46 -8.32 -8.94 10.09
N GLU A 47 -7.27 -8.11 10.11
CA GLU A 47 -6.51 -7.78 11.33
C GLU A 47 -7.35 -7.04 12.37
N TRP A 48 -8.22 -6.12 11.92
CA TRP A 48 -9.00 -5.27 12.82
C TRP A 48 -10.38 -5.85 13.16
N TRP A 49 -10.63 -7.12 12.84
CA TRP A 49 -11.94 -7.75 13.00
C TRP A 49 -13.08 -6.93 12.37
N ALA A 50 -12.78 -6.16 11.32
CA ALA A 50 -13.70 -5.24 10.67
C ALA A 50 -14.71 -5.96 9.77
N ARG A 51 -15.19 -7.14 10.20
CA ARG A 51 -16.33 -7.88 9.60
C ARG A 51 -17.61 -7.03 9.53
N LEU A 52 -17.64 -5.90 10.24
CA LEU A 52 -18.73 -4.93 10.27
C LEU A 52 -18.51 -3.72 9.35
N ALA A 53 -17.39 -3.62 8.62
CA ALA A 53 -17.22 -2.56 7.63
C ALA A 53 -17.96 -2.94 6.33
N PRO A 54 -19.06 -2.26 5.97
CA PRO A 54 -19.78 -2.56 4.74
C PRO A 54 -18.89 -2.34 3.53
N VAL A 55 -18.97 -3.23 2.54
CA VAL A 55 -18.26 -3.06 1.27
C VAL A 55 -18.81 -1.83 0.52
N PRO A 56 -17.97 -0.94 -0.02
CA PRO A 56 -16.50 -0.98 0.07
C PRO A 56 -16.00 -0.48 1.43
N CYS A 57 -15.08 -1.24 2.04
CA CYS A 57 -14.37 -0.83 3.25
C CYS A 57 -13.49 0.40 2.97
N GLU A 58 -13.07 1.12 4.01
CA GLU A 58 -12.31 2.37 3.84
C GLU A 58 -11.01 2.18 3.03
N GLN A 59 -10.33 1.06 3.23
CA GLN A 59 -9.15 0.68 2.45
C GLN A 59 -9.47 0.53 0.95
N ALA A 60 -10.60 -0.09 0.61
CA ALA A 60 -11.05 -0.23 -0.77
C ALA A 60 -11.45 1.12 -1.39
N ARG A 61 -12.08 2.01 -0.61
CA ARG A 61 -12.41 3.38 -1.04
C ARG A 61 -11.15 4.18 -1.35
N TRP A 62 -10.16 4.13 -0.47
CA TRP A 62 -8.85 4.75 -0.69
C TRP A 62 -8.20 4.22 -1.98
N ALA A 63 -8.16 2.90 -2.17
CA ALA A 63 -7.54 2.30 -3.35
C ALA A 63 -8.23 2.73 -4.66
N GLN A 64 -9.56 2.79 -4.67
CA GLN A 64 -10.32 3.31 -5.81
C GLN A 64 -10.01 4.79 -6.08
N ALA A 65 -9.89 5.61 -5.03
CA ALA A 65 -9.54 7.02 -5.16
C ALA A 65 -8.11 7.22 -5.72
N VAL A 66 -7.14 6.43 -5.28
CA VAL A 66 -5.76 6.44 -5.81
C VAL A 66 -5.75 6.10 -7.29
N ARG A 67 -6.41 5.01 -7.70
CA ARG A 67 -6.51 4.62 -9.11
C ARG A 67 -7.16 5.70 -9.96
N GLY A 68 -8.27 6.28 -9.50
CA GLY A 68 -8.96 7.35 -10.22
C GLY A 68 -8.11 8.61 -10.35
N ARG A 69 -7.22 8.89 -9.39
CA ARG A 69 -6.36 10.08 -9.40
C ARG A 69 -5.07 9.91 -10.18
N PHE A 70 -4.47 8.72 -10.17
CA PHE A 70 -3.11 8.51 -10.69
C PHE A 70 -3.01 7.47 -11.80
N GLY A 71 -4.02 6.62 -12.01
CA GLY A 71 -4.02 5.54 -13.02
C GLY A 71 -4.16 5.99 -14.47
N ALA A 72 -4.18 7.30 -14.73
CA ALA A 72 -3.98 7.86 -16.07
C ALA A 72 -2.57 8.45 -16.25
N THR A 73 -1.93 8.83 -15.15
CA THR A 73 -0.60 9.44 -15.13
C THR A 73 0.49 8.40 -15.40
N ASP A 74 0.33 7.19 -14.88
CA ASP A 74 1.17 6.03 -15.18
C ASP A 74 1.09 5.62 -16.66
N ALA A 75 -0.10 5.53 -17.24
CA ALA A 75 -0.29 5.21 -18.66
C ALA A 75 0.38 6.25 -19.58
N THR A 76 0.31 7.53 -19.18
CA THR A 76 0.95 8.62 -19.91
C THR A 76 2.48 8.61 -19.73
N GLY A 77 2.99 8.27 -18.54
CA GLY A 77 4.42 8.12 -18.27
C GLY A 77 5.05 6.96 -19.04
N LEU A 78 4.43 5.77 -19.04
CA LEU A 78 4.90 4.62 -19.82
C LEU A 78 4.87 4.90 -21.35
N ALA A 79 3.92 5.69 -21.84
CA ALA A 79 3.88 6.09 -23.25
C ALA A 79 5.02 7.05 -23.63
N ALA A 80 5.52 7.85 -22.69
CA ALA A 80 6.63 8.77 -22.92
C ALA A 80 8.01 8.08 -22.89
N GLU A 81 8.19 7.06 -22.05
CA GLU A 81 9.47 6.33 -21.90
C GLU A 81 9.72 5.25 -22.97
N GLY A 82 8.73 4.92 -23.80
CA GLY A 82 8.85 3.94 -24.88
C GLY A 82 9.15 4.52 -26.27
N ALA A 83 9.48 5.81 -26.37
CA ALA A 83 9.64 6.54 -27.63
C ALA A 83 11.11 6.88 -27.98
N GLU A 84 12.08 6.20 -27.36
CA GLU A 84 13.53 6.40 -27.60
C GLU A 84 14.17 5.29 -28.44
#